data_AF-A0A954KIU8-F1
#
_entry.id   AF-A0A954KIU8-F1
#
_cell.length_a   1.000
_cell.length_b   1.000
_cell.length_c   1.000
_cell.angle_alpha   90.00
_cell.angle_beta   90.00
_cell.angle_gamma   90.00
#
_symmetry.space_group_name_H-M   'P 1'
#
loop_
_entity.id
_entity.type
_entity.pdbx_description
1 polymer ?
#
loop_
_entity_poly.entity_id
_entity_poly.type
_entity_poly.pdbx_seq_one_letter_code
_entity_poly.pdbx_strand_id
1 'polypeptide(L)'
;MRSRPLSTSLFLVALVLCSAVVQADDFDEWRAGLVATYRNGTASVQRVEHTVFAKAANTALLEGISSNGGEIEWDGYLLVRDADLQFHFWLQGELEVRIGDQLIYQGQRAEAGWVSSEQVTVDYGFQRINVKLKCVDANAELKVYWSADSYPLEPLPSHQLFHDTESVINNEQLVWDLGRQHFESHRCDRCHAINPETESVPAPALWGVTLGMNPVWLKQKLLNLHAESKTSNMPNFGFTEEEADAIAAYLIGLESPSQLVSVPEVKQDKKNPIPSGEVLLGTVGCRGCHRENVTPLTNPFAAPDLSHIGAKRSPEWLATWLFRPERLNPQHEMPVFKLSASERGQLVDALSKLGRTDDVTFIGESPDRPSNALVDQGRDLVKKFRCANCHKIPAIEADRRGMSTLRDVKNFTGGCLSEEPNKELGQPTFPSVIRPTLRVYLQSLQKTEFEPVAETELGRRVMESRNCLGCHARERFPGNAHVARTIAEQLEGFDGHPGELIPPPLTAIGDKLLDSALQKSVAGEQEGLRQNWLRVQMPKFQHASEDR
;
A
#
# COMPACT_ATOMS: atom_id res chain seq x y z
N MET A 1 -19.29 12.99 48.44
CA MET A 1 -18.11 12.16 48.11
C MET A 1 -18.64 10.95 47.31
N ARG A 2 -18.79 11.02 45.98
CA ARG A 2 -17.78 10.91 44.89
C ARG A 2 -16.80 9.73 45.06
N SER A 3 -17.01 8.68 44.27
CA SER A 3 -15.95 7.98 43.55
C SER A 3 -16.55 7.22 42.34
N ARG A 4 -16.19 7.68 41.14
CA ARG A 4 -16.26 6.90 39.88
C ARG A 4 -14.90 6.18 39.73
N PRO A 5 -14.82 4.93 39.27
CA PRO A 5 -13.53 4.33 38.95
C PRO A 5 -13.04 4.85 37.59
N LEU A 6 -11.74 5.16 37.54
CA LEU A 6 -11.05 5.68 36.36
C LEU A 6 -10.92 4.62 35.27
N SER A 7 -11.39 4.98 34.07
CA SER A 7 -10.91 4.49 32.79
C SER A 7 -9.54 5.11 32.52
N THR A 8 -8.44 4.36 32.68
CA THR A 8 -7.09 4.82 32.33
C THR A 8 -6.22 3.77 31.64
N SER A 9 -6.67 2.52 31.50
CA SER A 9 -5.81 1.44 30.98
C SER A 9 -5.83 1.23 29.46
N LEU A 10 -6.71 1.90 28.69
CA LEU A 10 -6.77 1.72 27.23
C LEU A 10 -5.83 2.65 26.44
N PHE A 11 -5.46 3.81 27.00
CA PHE A 11 -4.63 4.80 26.30
C PHE A 11 -3.13 4.47 26.34
N LEU A 12 -2.64 3.83 27.41
CA LEU A 12 -1.22 3.50 27.53
C LEU A 12 -0.76 2.41 26.54
N VAL A 13 -1.63 1.46 26.19
CA VAL A 13 -1.27 0.37 25.27
C VAL A 13 -1.18 0.85 23.82
N ALA A 14 -1.96 1.85 23.43
CA ALA A 14 -1.89 2.47 22.10
C ALA A 14 -0.61 3.30 21.90
N LEU A 15 -0.10 3.95 22.95
CA LEU A 15 1.16 4.70 22.89
C LEU A 15 2.37 3.78 22.68
N VAL A 16 2.41 2.63 23.36
CA VAL A 16 3.58 1.72 23.33
C VAL A 16 3.71 0.98 21.99
N LEU A 17 2.62 0.73 21.26
CA LEU A 17 2.66 0.03 19.97
C LEU A 17 3.12 0.91 18.80
N CYS A 18 3.05 2.25 18.93
CA CYS A 18 3.42 3.17 17.86
C CYS A 18 4.89 3.63 17.95
N SER A 19 5.49 3.61 19.15
CA SER A 19 6.88 4.03 19.36
C SER A 19 7.91 3.13 18.67
N ALA A 20 7.54 1.90 18.28
CA ALA A 20 8.47 0.94 17.68
C ALA A 20 8.64 1.11 16.14
N VAL A 21 7.88 2.00 15.49
CA VAL A 21 7.89 2.17 14.02
C VAL A 21 8.78 3.35 13.57
N VAL A 22 9.30 4.15 14.49
CA VAL A 22 10.14 5.30 14.18
C VAL A 22 11.54 5.03 14.73
N GLN A 23 12.45 4.53 13.90
CA GLN A 23 13.87 4.63 14.23
C GLN A 23 14.20 6.12 14.33
N ALA A 24 14.59 6.53 15.52
CA ALA A 24 14.99 7.88 15.86
C ALA A 24 16.31 8.23 15.15
N ASP A 25 16.25 9.27 14.32
CA ASP A 25 17.40 10.10 13.97
C ASP A 25 17.22 11.44 14.70
N ASP A 26 18.15 11.74 15.62
CA ASP A 26 18.54 12.96 16.37
C ASP A 26 17.76 14.32 16.25
N PHE A 27 16.46 14.34 15.96
CA PHE A 27 15.58 15.51 16.13
C PHE A 27 14.36 15.12 16.98
N ASP A 28 14.57 14.90 18.28
CA ASP A 28 13.52 14.50 19.24
C ASP A 28 12.34 15.49 19.32
N GLU A 29 12.45 16.69 18.75
CA GLU A 29 11.42 17.74 18.79
C GLU A 29 10.62 17.90 17.47
N TRP A 30 11.18 17.49 16.31
CA TRP A 30 10.63 17.84 14.98
C TRP A 30 10.35 16.61 14.12
N ARG A 31 9.16 16.57 13.48
CA ARG A 31 8.75 15.53 12.53
C ARG A 31 8.56 16.11 11.13
N ALA A 32 8.82 15.33 10.08
CA ALA A 32 8.66 15.79 8.70
C ALA A 32 7.21 16.12 8.32
N GLY A 33 7.01 17.16 7.51
CA GLY A 33 5.72 17.67 7.02
C GLY A 33 5.12 18.78 7.88
N LEU A 34 4.08 19.45 7.39
CA LEU A 34 3.30 20.48 8.08
C LEU A 34 1.94 19.93 8.55
N VAL A 35 1.35 20.55 9.57
CA VAL A 35 -0.05 20.29 9.95
C VAL A 35 -0.96 21.08 9.03
N ALA A 36 -1.67 20.38 8.14
CA ALA A 36 -2.68 20.96 7.27
C ALA A 36 -4.06 20.85 7.92
N THR A 37 -4.75 21.97 8.11
CA THR A 37 -6.12 22.07 8.61
C THR A 37 -7.04 22.51 7.48
N TYR A 38 -8.03 21.70 7.14
CA TYR A 38 -9.03 21.98 6.11
C TYR A 38 -10.35 22.30 6.78
N ARG A 39 -10.98 23.39 6.37
CA ARG A 39 -12.22 23.90 6.96
C ARG A 39 -13.25 24.18 5.89
N ASN A 40 -14.48 23.72 6.08
CA ASN A 40 -15.62 24.12 5.26
C ASN A 40 -16.88 24.20 6.13
N GLY A 41 -17.43 25.41 6.30
CA GLY A 41 -18.53 25.66 7.24
C GLY A 41 -18.15 25.28 8.68
N THR A 42 -18.89 24.36 9.30
CA THR A 42 -18.61 23.84 10.64
C THR A 42 -17.68 22.63 10.65
N ALA A 43 -17.33 22.08 9.49
CA ALA A 43 -16.50 20.90 9.37
C ALA A 43 -15.01 21.29 9.34
N SER A 44 -14.18 20.52 10.05
CA SER A 44 -12.73 20.73 10.12
C SER A 44 -12.00 19.40 10.22
N VAL A 45 -10.89 19.25 9.50
CA VAL A 45 -10.02 18.06 9.52
C VAL A 45 -8.56 18.47 9.50
N GLN A 46 -7.71 17.73 10.22
CA GLN A 46 -6.26 17.94 10.26
C GLN A 46 -5.50 16.70 9.77
N ARG A 47 -4.43 16.90 9.01
CA ARG A 47 -3.47 15.84 8.64
C ARG A 47 -2.05 16.37 8.50
N VAL A 48 -1.06 15.47 8.48
CA VAL A 48 0.29 15.80 8.01
C VAL A 48 0.24 15.95 6.50
N GLU A 49 0.74 17.06 5.98
CA GLU A 49 1.07 17.22 4.56
C GLU A 49 2.57 17.44 4.40
N HIS A 50 3.20 16.67 3.54
CA HIS A 50 4.62 16.81 3.26
C HIS A 50 4.92 17.84 2.16
N THR A 51 3.88 18.43 1.57
CA THR A 51 3.97 19.47 0.54
C THR A 51 2.88 20.51 0.73
N VAL A 52 3.16 21.76 0.39
CA VAL A 52 2.14 22.81 0.32
C VAL A 52 1.55 22.84 -1.10
N PHE A 53 0.57 21.98 -1.31
CA PHE A 53 -0.13 21.82 -2.58
C PHE A 53 -1.64 21.70 -2.34
N ALA A 54 -2.43 22.39 -3.14
CA ALA A 54 -3.88 22.23 -3.16
C ALA A 54 -4.46 22.40 -4.56
N LYS A 55 -5.54 21.66 -4.83
CA LYS A 55 -6.42 21.85 -5.98
C LYS A 55 -7.84 21.53 -5.51
N ALA A 56 -8.68 22.54 -5.31
CA ALA A 56 -9.87 22.47 -4.47
C ALA A 56 -10.89 21.39 -4.88
N ALA A 57 -11.17 21.24 -6.18
CA ALA A 57 -11.99 20.16 -6.74
C ALA A 57 -11.43 18.76 -6.43
N ASN A 58 -10.11 18.67 -6.18
CA ASN A 58 -9.36 17.45 -5.99
C ASN A 58 -8.77 17.35 -4.57
N THR A 59 -9.21 18.15 -3.60
CA THR A 59 -8.86 18.02 -2.17
C THR A 59 -10.13 17.75 -1.38
N ALA A 60 -10.60 16.50 -1.47
CA ALA A 60 -11.56 15.94 -0.52
C ALA A 60 -10.78 15.18 0.55
N LEU A 61 -11.07 15.46 1.81
CA LEU A 61 -10.47 14.77 2.95
C LEU A 61 -11.54 14.04 3.73
N LEU A 62 -11.24 12.78 4.08
CA LEU A 62 -12.10 11.92 4.90
C LEU A 62 -13.57 11.93 4.43
N GLU A 63 -13.86 11.31 3.28
CA GLU A 63 -15.23 11.01 2.83
C GLU A 63 -16.28 12.09 3.18
N GLY A 64 -16.09 13.37 2.80
CA GLY A 64 -17.18 14.36 2.93
C GLY A 64 -16.82 15.83 3.23
N ILE A 65 -15.56 16.20 3.51
CA ILE A 65 -15.17 17.63 3.60
C ILE A 65 -14.50 18.03 2.29
N SER A 66 -15.26 18.72 1.42
CA SER A 66 -14.69 19.38 0.25
C SER A 66 -13.99 20.67 0.66
N SER A 67 -12.79 20.92 0.14
CA SER A 67 -12.15 22.23 0.25
C SER A 67 -12.81 23.30 -0.63
N ASN A 68 -13.73 22.94 -1.54
CA ASN A 68 -14.45 23.89 -2.38
C ASN A 68 -15.30 24.86 -1.53
N GLY A 69 -15.06 26.16 -1.66
CA GLY A 69 -15.68 27.19 -0.83
C GLY A 69 -15.15 27.24 0.62
N GLY A 70 -14.11 26.46 0.92
CA GLY A 70 -13.48 26.36 2.25
C GLY A 70 -12.11 27.04 2.34
N GLU A 71 -11.38 26.70 3.40
CA GLU A 71 -10.03 27.19 3.70
C GLU A 71 -9.09 26.01 4.00
N ILE A 72 -7.82 26.15 3.61
CA ILE A 72 -6.75 25.23 3.96
C ILE A 72 -5.63 26.04 4.62
N GLU A 73 -5.21 25.62 5.80
CA GLU A 73 -4.12 26.23 6.57
C GLU A 73 -3.03 25.20 6.83
N TRP A 74 -1.80 25.47 6.38
CA TRP A 74 -0.62 24.68 6.74
C TRP A 74 0.18 25.41 7.81
N ASP A 75 0.45 24.74 8.93
CA ASP A 75 1.24 25.28 10.04
C ASP A 75 2.39 24.33 10.41
N GLY A 76 3.55 24.89 10.70
CA GLY A 76 4.72 24.13 11.14
C GLY A 76 5.99 24.95 10.99
N TYR A 77 7.05 24.33 10.52
CA TYR A 77 8.40 24.89 10.45
C TYR A 77 9.03 24.62 9.09
N LEU A 78 9.74 25.62 8.58
CA LEU A 78 10.59 25.57 7.42
C LEU A 78 12.04 25.60 7.89
N LEU A 79 12.84 24.61 7.49
CA LEU A 79 14.29 24.63 7.68
C LEU A 79 14.93 25.54 6.61
N VAL A 80 15.40 26.70 7.05
CA VAL A 80 16.03 27.72 6.22
C VAL A 80 17.54 27.56 6.29
N ARG A 81 18.18 27.47 5.12
CA ARG A 81 19.65 27.32 4.99
C ARG A 81 20.31 28.51 4.30
N ASP A 82 19.52 29.32 3.60
CA ASP A 82 19.95 30.51 2.88
C ASP A 82 19.15 31.70 3.40
N ALA A 83 19.83 32.82 3.62
CA ALA A 83 19.22 33.98 4.27
C ALA A 83 18.25 34.71 3.33
N ASP A 84 18.63 34.92 2.07
CA ASP A 84 17.84 35.73 1.14
C ASP A 84 17.04 34.84 0.19
N LEU A 85 15.72 34.79 0.43
CA LEU A 85 14.78 33.92 -0.26
C LEU A 85 13.78 34.74 -1.06
N GLN A 86 13.30 34.19 -2.17
CA GLN A 86 12.09 34.66 -2.84
C GLN A 86 11.10 33.50 -2.98
N PHE A 87 9.83 33.74 -2.62
CA PHE A 87 8.77 32.76 -2.75
C PHE A 87 7.93 33.03 -3.99
N HIS A 88 7.54 31.95 -4.67
CA HIS A 88 6.74 32.01 -5.88
C HIS A 88 5.58 31.05 -5.78
N PHE A 89 4.42 31.46 -6.28
CA PHE A 89 3.18 30.73 -6.12
C PHE A 89 2.48 30.61 -7.45
N TRP A 90 2.08 29.39 -7.82
CA TRP A 90 1.02 29.19 -8.81
C TRP A 90 -0.30 29.22 -8.05
N LEU A 91 -1.10 30.27 -8.26
CA LEU A 91 -2.24 30.61 -7.41
C LEU A 91 -3.53 30.84 -8.20
N GLN A 92 -4.60 30.20 -7.74
CA GLN A 92 -5.99 30.61 -7.90
C GLN A 92 -6.66 30.55 -6.51
N GLY A 93 -7.22 31.67 -6.06
CA GLY A 93 -7.76 31.82 -4.71
C GLY A 93 -7.16 33.01 -3.94
N GLU A 94 -7.46 33.11 -2.64
CA GLU A 94 -6.86 34.11 -1.74
C GLU A 94 -5.78 33.42 -0.89
N LEU A 95 -4.57 34.01 -0.84
CA LEU A 95 -3.40 33.42 -0.20
C LEU A 95 -2.78 34.40 0.80
N GLU A 96 -2.46 33.89 1.99
CA GLU A 96 -1.58 34.55 2.97
C GLU A 96 -0.44 33.60 3.36
N VAL A 97 0.80 34.09 3.35
CA VAL A 97 2.00 33.33 3.74
C VAL A 97 2.81 34.13 4.74
N ARG A 98 3.16 33.49 5.85
CA ARG A 98 3.97 34.05 6.93
C ARG A 98 5.14 33.13 7.27
N ILE A 99 6.28 33.74 7.59
CA ILE A 99 7.44 33.07 8.17
C ILE A 99 7.83 33.85 9.44
N GLY A 100 7.81 33.17 10.59
CA GLY A 100 7.84 33.83 11.90
C GLY A 100 6.68 34.85 12.00
N ASP A 101 7.02 36.08 12.40
CA ASP A 101 6.06 37.19 12.44
C ASP A 101 5.98 37.97 11.11
N GLN A 102 6.85 37.66 10.14
CA GLN A 102 6.95 38.37 8.87
C GLN A 102 5.88 37.91 7.87
N LEU A 103 5.16 38.88 7.29
CA LEU A 103 4.27 38.62 6.16
C LEU A 103 5.09 38.53 4.87
N ILE A 104 5.10 37.35 4.26
CA ILE A 104 5.86 37.08 3.03
C ILE A 104 5.03 37.42 1.79
N TYR A 105 3.76 37.02 1.81
CA TYR A 105 2.85 37.28 0.71
C TYR A 105 1.41 37.39 1.20
N GLN A 106 0.65 38.34 0.64
CA GLN A 106 -0.78 38.41 0.77
C GLN A 106 -1.38 38.87 -0.56
N GLY A 107 -2.29 38.09 -1.13
CA GLY A 107 -2.86 38.42 -2.43
C GLY A 107 -3.96 37.46 -2.86
N GLN A 108 -4.55 37.74 -4.02
CA GLN A 108 -5.60 36.92 -4.59
C GLN A 108 -5.51 36.86 -6.11
N ARG A 109 -6.02 35.77 -6.68
CA ARG A 109 -6.09 35.52 -8.12
C ARG A 109 -7.44 34.89 -8.47
N ALA A 110 -8.14 35.45 -9.44
CA ALA A 110 -9.39 34.87 -9.95
C ALA A 110 -9.16 33.68 -10.89
N GLU A 111 -8.04 33.67 -11.63
CA GLU A 111 -7.62 32.59 -12.53
C GLU A 111 -6.23 32.10 -12.13
N ALA A 112 -5.92 30.82 -12.38
CA ALA A 112 -4.64 30.20 -12.03
C ALA A 112 -3.43 30.83 -12.71
N GLY A 113 -2.37 31.08 -11.95
CA GLY A 113 -1.08 31.49 -12.49
C GLY A 113 -0.10 32.09 -11.49
N TRP A 114 1.05 32.49 -12.00
CA TRP A 114 2.20 32.91 -11.19
C TRP A 114 2.01 34.25 -10.47
N VAL A 115 2.43 34.28 -9.21
CA VAL A 115 2.68 35.46 -8.38
C VAL A 115 3.96 35.23 -7.58
N SER A 116 4.63 36.28 -7.11
CA SER A 116 5.87 36.17 -6.34
C SER A 116 5.90 37.17 -5.19
N SER A 117 6.58 36.82 -4.11
CA SER A 117 6.91 37.77 -3.05
C SER A 117 8.02 38.71 -3.52
N GLU A 118 8.23 39.79 -2.76
CA GLU A 118 9.53 40.47 -2.76
C GLU A 118 10.61 39.51 -2.22
N GLN A 119 11.89 39.84 -2.45
CA GLN A 119 12.99 39.13 -1.80
C GLN A 119 12.95 39.42 -0.29
N VAL A 120 13.08 38.37 0.51
CA VAL A 120 12.95 38.41 1.96
C VAL A 120 14.17 37.79 2.62
N THR A 121 14.73 38.48 3.61
CA THR A 121 15.75 37.90 4.47
C THR A 121 15.07 37.13 5.60
N VAL A 122 15.44 35.87 5.75
CA VAL A 122 14.89 34.93 6.73
C VAL A 122 16.02 34.34 7.55
N ASP A 123 15.84 34.25 8.87
CA ASP A 123 16.86 33.73 9.77
C ASP A 123 17.18 32.24 9.49
N TYR A 124 18.46 31.89 9.58
CA TYR A 124 18.93 30.50 9.44
C TYR A 124 18.33 29.59 10.52
N GLY A 125 17.96 28.37 10.15
CA GLY A 125 17.42 27.35 11.07
C GLY A 125 15.93 27.10 10.87
N PHE A 126 15.27 26.53 11.88
CA PHE A 126 13.84 26.24 11.84
C PHE A 126 13.03 27.52 12.06
N GLN A 127 12.34 27.97 11.02
CA GLN A 127 11.46 29.14 11.06
C GLN A 127 10.02 28.70 10.97
N ARG A 128 9.16 29.22 11.85
CA ARG A 128 7.74 28.88 11.80
C ARG A 128 7.14 29.34 10.47
N ILE A 129 6.45 28.46 9.75
CA ILE A 129 5.77 28.78 8.49
C ILE A 129 4.26 28.59 8.68
N ASN A 130 3.49 29.55 8.21
CA ASN A 130 2.03 29.48 8.15
C ASN A 130 1.56 29.88 6.74
N VAL A 131 0.81 29.00 6.08
CA VAL A 131 0.26 29.23 4.73
C VAL A 131 -1.25 29.06 4.81
N LYS A 132 -2.01 30.07 4.39
CA LYS A 132 -3.47 30.03 4.37
C LYS A 132 -3.98 30.25 2.96
N LEU A 133 -4.72 29.28 2.44
CA LEU A 133 -5.41 29.35 1.17
C LEU A 133 -6.92 29.35 1.41
N LYS A 134 -7.61 30.38 0.94
CA LYS A 134 -9.07 30.37 0.84
C LYS A 134 -9.47 29.98 -0.57
N CYS A 135 -10.23 28.89 -0.67
CA CYS A 135 -10.66 28.30 -1.93
C CYS A 135 -11.94 28.99 -2.40
N VAL A 136 -11.77 30.00 -3.26
CA VAL A 136 -12.86 30.89 -3.72
C VAL A 136 -13.88 30.12 -4.58
N ASP A 137 -13.43 29.10 -5.31
CA ASP A 137 -14.24 28.17 -6.08
C ASP A 137 -13.55 26.78 -6.19
N ALA A 138 -14.15 25.87 -6.98
CA ALA A 138 -13.65 24.51 -7.18
C ALA A 138 -12.31 24.45 -7.94
N ASN A 139 -11.92 25.53 -8.64
CA ASN A 139 -10.69 25.61 -9.40
C ASN A 139 -9.53 26.23 -8.59
N ALA A 140 -9.76 26.61 -7.33
CA ALA A 140 -8.70 27.12 -6.48
C ALA A 140 -7.51 26.15 -6.43
N GLU A 141 -6.30 26.68 -6.63
CA GLU A 141 -5.08 25.91 -6.80
C GLU A 141 -3.92 26.64 -6.13
N LEU A 142 -3.05 25.90 -5.45
CA LEU A 142 -1.82 26.40 -4.88
C LEU A 142 -0.67 25.43 -5.14
N LYS A 143 0.42 25.95 -5.68
CA LYS A 143 1.74 25.30 -5.66
C LYS A 143 2.76 26.31 -5.15
N VAL A 144 3.62 25.88 -4.22
CA VAL A 144 4.63 26.74 -3.61
C VAL A 144 6.03 26.38 -4.14
N TYR A 145 6.74 27.41 -4.57
CA TYR A 145 8.11 27.36 -5.05
C TYR A 145 8.95 28.40 -4.31
N TRP A 146 10.25 28.23 -4.32
CA TRP A 146 11.20 29.19 -3.78
C TRP A 146 12.43 29.31 -4.66
N SER A 147 13.19 30.38 -4.47
CA SER A 147 14.51 30.56 -5.06
C SER A 147 15.41 31.32 -4.10
N ALA A 148 16.71 31.22 -4.31
CA ALA A 148 17.74 31.98 -3.61
C ALA A 148 18.88 32.28 -4.58
N ASP A 149 19.89 33.05 -4.15
CA ASP A 149 21.08 33.27 -4.97
C ASP A 149 21.87 31.97 -5.22
N SER A 150 21.74 30.98 -4.32
CA SER A 150 22.44 29.70 -4.38
C SER A 150 21.71 28.61 -5.18
N TYR A 151 20.42 28.78 -5.49
CA TYR A 151 19.63 27.81 -6.26
C TYR A 151 18.50 28.45 -7.07
N PRO A 152 18.19 27.91 -8.27
CA PRO A 152 17.14 28.45 -9.11
C PRO A 152 15.74 28.24 -8.50
N LEU A 153 14.72 28.77 -9.18
CA LEU A 153 13.33 28.46 -8.90
C LEU A 153 13.10 26.94 -8.87
N GLU A 154 12.69 26.43 -7.71
CA GLU A 154 12.35 25.02 -7.51
C GLU A 154 11.13 24.87 -6.58
N PRO A 155 10.39 23.75 -6.64
CA PRO A 155 9.29 23.47 -5.71
C PRO A 155 9.81 23.47 -4.27
N LEU A 156 9.01 23.99 -3.33
CA LEU A 156 9.37 24.00 -1.91
C LEU A 156 9.62 22.54 -1.43
N PRO A 157 10.87 22.17 -1.07
CA PRO A 157 11.19 20.76 -0.86
C PRO A 157 10.56 20.20 0.42
N SER A 158 9.95 19.01 0.32
CA SER A 158 9.27 18.36 1.46
C SER A 158 10.19 18.08 2.65
N HIS A 159 11.49 17.90 2.42
CA HIS A 159 12.50 17.64 3.45
C HIS A 159 12.92 18.91 4.22
N GLN A 160 12.42 20.08 3.82
CA GLN A 160 12.57 21.33 4.55
C GLN A 160 11.38 21.63 5.46
N LEU A 161 10.32 20.81 5.43
CA LEU A 161 9.08 21.06 6.15
C LEU A 161 8.96 20.16 7.37
N PHE A 162 8.60 20.75 8.52
CA PHE A 162 8.53 20.07 9.81
C PHE A 162 7.35 20.54 10.67
N HIS A 163 6.93 19.71 11.62
CA HIS A 163 5.98 20.04 12.66
C HIS A 163 6.50 19.54 14.01
N ASP A 164 6.01 20.13 15.10
CA ASP A 164 6.35 19.67 16.46
C ASP A 164 5.84 18.25 16.66
N THR A 165 6.63 17.39 17.31
CA THR A 165 6.20 16.04 17.73
C THR A 165 4.95 16.05 18.62
N GLU A 166 4.74 17.12 19.38
CA GLU A 166 3.56 17.36 20.21
C GLU A 166 2.40 18.00 19.45
N SER A 167 2.61 18.44 18.19
CA SER A 167 1.50 18.89 17.33
C SER A 167 0.52 17.72 17.24
N VAL A 168 -0.60 17.84 17.94
CA VAL A 168 -1.64 16.80 17.97
C VAL A 168 -2.32 16.80 16.61
N ILE A 169 -1.67 16.25 15.61
CA ILE A 169 -2.38 15.65 14.48
C ILE A 169 -3.04 14.46 15.12
N ASN A 170 -4.37 14.49 15.24
CA ASN A 170 -5.10 13.45 15.93
C ASN A 170 -4.55 12.09 15.47
N ASN A 171 -4.04 11.29 16.42
CA ASN A 171 -3.72 9.89 16.15
C ASN A 171 -4.86 9.22 15.38
N GLU A 172 -6.10 9.71 15.58
CA GLU A 172 -7.29 9.37 14.82
C GLU A 172 -7.13 9.41 13.29
N GLN A 173 -6.43 10.38 12.67
CA GLN A 173 -6.28 10.41 11.21
C GLN A 173 -5.38 9.29 10.71
N LEU A 174 -4.20 9.12 11.32
CA LEU A 174 -3.31 8.00 10.97
C LEU A 174 -3.98 6.65 11.23
N VAL A 175 -4.69 6.55 12.36
CA VAL A 175 -5.47 5.37 12.74
C VAL A 175 -6.64 5.16 11.77
N TRP A 176 -7.23 6.22 11.26
CA TRP A 176 -8.28 6.16 10.25
C TRP A 176 -7.73 5.67 8.91
N ASP A 177 -6.61 6.23 8.43
CA ASP A 177 -5.97 5.84 7.17
C ASP A 177 -5.55 4.38 7.22
N LEU A 178 -4.93 3.96 8.32
CA LEU A 178 -4.57 2.57 8.54
C LEU A 178 -5.81 1.67 8.63
N GLY A 179 -6.89 2.16 9.24
CA GLY A 179 -8.19 1.48 9.26
C GLY A 179 -8.75 1.29 7.86
N ARG A 180 -8.77 2.32 7.02
CA ARG A 180 -9.17 2.23 5.61
C ARG A 180 -8.32 1.22 4.85
N GLN A 181 -7.00 1.27 5.00
CA GLN A 181 -6.10 0.33 4.33
C GLN A 181 -6.38 -1.13 4.75
N HIS A 182 -6.62 -1.39 6.05
CA HIS A 182 -7.05 -2.72 6.49
C HIS A 182 -8.41 -3.10 5.92
N PHE A 183 -9.35 -2.17 5.85
CA PHE A 183 -10.67 -2.42 5.31
C PHE A 183 -10.60 -2.87 3.83
N GLU A 184 -9.83 -2.15 3.02
CA GLU A 184 -9.60 -2.42 1.60
C GLU A 184 -8.78 -3.73 1.41
N SER A 185 -7.65 -3.88 2.12
CA SER A 185 -6.75 -5.03 1.93
C SER A 185 -7.37 -6.37 2.38
N HIS A 186 -8.30 -6.33 3.33
CA HIS A 186 -9.07 -7.49 3.80
C HIS A 186 -10.41 -7.66 3.09
N ARG A 187 -10.74 -6.77 2.13
CA ARG A 187 -11.90 -6.88 1.23
C ARG A 187 -13.23 -6.93 1.99
N CYS A 188 -13.34 -6.11 3.03
CA CYS A 188 -14.51 -6.07 3.90
C CYS A 188 -15.80 -5.68 3.13
N ASP A 189 -15.66 -4.83 2.11
CA ASP A 189 -16.71 -4.40 1.18
C ASP A 189 -17.28 -5.52 0.29
N ARG A 190 -16.52 -6.60 0.09
CA ARG A 190 -16.97 -7.75 -0.71
C ARG A 190 -18.03 -8.60 -0.01
N CYS A 191 -18.20 -8.44 1.30
CA CYS A 191 -19.32 -8.98 2.07
C CYS A 191 -20.28 -7.88 2.53
N HIS A 192 -19.74 -6.74 2.96
CA HIS A 192 -20.52 -5.64 3.53
C HIS A 192 -20.66 -4.46 2.57
N ALA A 193 -21.87 -4.21 2.07
CA ALA A 193 -22.10 -3.04 1.23
C ALA A 193 -21.91 -1.72 2.02
N ILE A 194 -21.07 -0.82 1.50
CA ILE A 194 -20.90 0.57 1.97
C ILE A 194 -21.43 1.56 0.93
N ASN A 195 -20.96 1.40 -0.30
CA ASN A 195 -21.38 2.11 -1.51
C ASN A 195 -21.34 1.10 -2.68
N PRO A 196 -22.40 0.97 -3.51
CA PRO A 196 -22.40 0.04 -4.66
C PRO A 196 -21.35 0.33 -5.74
N GLU A 197 -20.73 1.52 -5.76
CA GLU A 197 -19.84 1.95 -6.86
C GLU A 197 -18.35 1.64 -6.65
N THR A 198 -17.93 1.22 -5.45
CA THR A 198 -16.53 0.87 -5.18
C THR A 198 -16.46 -0.51 -4.54
N GLU A 199 -15.74 -1.42 -5.18
CA GLU A 199 -15.57 -2.78 -4.67
C GLU A 199 -14.09 -3.17 -4.79
N SER A 200 -13.49 -3.56 -3.67
CA SER A 200 -12.11 -4.03 -3.61
C SER A 200 -11.89 -5.18 -4.58
N VAL A 201 -10.70 -5.21 -5.19
CA VAL A 201 -10.27 -6.28 -6.12
C VAL A 201 -10.50 -7.65 -5.47
N PRO A 202 -11.10 -8.63 -6.17
CA PRO A 202 -11.35 -9.94 -5.58
C PRO A 202 -10.04 -10.62 -5.15
N ALA A 203 -10.15 -11.51 -4.18
CA ALA A 203 -9.06 -12.41 -3.81
C ALA A 203 -8.73 -13.35 -4.98
N PRO A 204 -7.54 -13.99 -4.99
CA PRO A 204 -7.12 -14.84 -6.09
C PRO A 204 -8.19 -15.88 -6.44
N ALA A 205 -8.47 -16.05 -7.72
CA ALA A 205 -9.41 -17.07 -8.16
C ALA A 205 -9.03 -18.46 -7.65
N LEU A 206 -10.04 -19.29 -7.33
CA LEU A 206 -9.78 -20.64 -6.83
C LEU A 206 -9.70 -21.71 -7.93
N TRP A 207 -10.03 -21.39 -9.19
CA TRP A 207 -9.71 -22.30 -10.29
C TRP A 207 -8.19 -22.35 -10.49
N GLY A 208 -7.64 -23.55 -10.64
CA GLY A 208 -6.20 -23.74 -10.83
C GLY A 208 -5.32 -23.30 -9.65
N VAL A 209 -5.89 -22.88 -8.52
CA VAL A 209 -5.12 -22.44 -7.34
C VAL A 209 -4.23 -23.57 -6.82
N THR A 210 -4.72 -24.80 -6.92
CA THR A 210 -4.08 -26.06 -6.50
C THR A 210 -2.98 -26.52 -7.44
N LEU A 211 -2.97 -26.06 -8.70
CA LEU A 211 -1.95 -26.43 -9.67
C LEU A 211 -0.57 -26.02 -9.17
N GLY A 212 0.36 -26.99 -9.07
CA GLY A 212 1.70 -26.78 -8.56
C GLY A 212 1.75 -26.36 -7.09
N MET A 213 0.70 -26.61 -6.30
CA MET A 213 0.67 -26.36 -4.86
C MET A 213 1.04 -27.61 -4.06
N ASN A 214 1.72 -27.44 -2.93
CA ASN A 214 1.89 -28.49 -1.94
C ASN A 214 0.54 -28.77 -1.22
N PRO A 215 0.00 -30.01 -1.28
CA PRO A 215 -1.29 -30.36 -0.67
C PRO A 215 -1.27 -30.29 0.87
N VAL A 216 -0.13 -30.57 1.51
CA VAL A 216 0.04 -30.43 2.97
C VAL A 216 -0.05 -28.96 3.37
N TRP A 217 0.62 -28.08 2.62
CA TRP A 217 0.53 -26.64 2.84
C TRP A 217 -0.90 -26.13 2.63
N LEU A 218 -1.63 -26.62 1.61
CA LEU A 218 -3.04 -26.26 1.38
C LEU A 218 -3.90 -26.56 2.61
N LYS A 219 -3.77 -27.77 3.17
CA LYS A 219 -4.50 -28.15 4.40
C LYS A 219 -4.11 -27.22 5.57
N GLN A 220 -2.82 -26.99 5.79
CA GLN A 220 -2.34 -26.06 6.82
C GLN A 220 -2.83 -24.62 6.60
N LYS A 221 -3.00 -24.18 5.36
CA LYS A 221 -3.58 -22.87 5.04
C LYS A 221 -5.02 -22.78 5.49
N LEU A 222 -5.83 -23.80 5.19
CA LEU A 222 -7.24 -23.87 5.59
C LEU A 222 -7.42 -23.95 7.11
N LEU A 223 -6.50 -24.63 7.80
CA LEU A 223 -6.47 -24.71 9.27
C LEU A 223 -5.85 -23.48 9.94
N ASN A 224 -5.34 -22.51 9.17
CA ASN A 224 -4.58 -21.36 9.67
C ASN A 224 -3.32 -21.73 10.49
N LEU A 225 -2.64 -22.83 10.14
CA LEU A 225 -1.44 -23.36 10.80
C LEU A 225 -0.14 -23.20 9.99
N HIS A 226 -0.19 -22.46 8.89
CA HIS A 226 0.96 -22.16 8.04
C HIS A 226 1.84 -21.04 8.64
N ALA A 227 3.10 -20.96 8.20
CA ALA A 227 4.10 -20.02 8.71
C ALA A 227 3.63 -18.55 8.64
N GLU A 228 2.91 -18.18 7.58
CA GLU A 228 2.43 -16.82 7.33
C GLU A 228 1.03 -16.53 7.93
N SER A 229 0.50 -17.41 8.79
CA SER A 229 -0.88 -17.30 9.31
C SER A 229 -1.17 -15.99 10.04
N LYS A 230 -0.21 -15.44 10.79
CA LYS A 230 -0.37 -14.19 11.55
C LYS A 230 -0.44 -12.94 10.65
N THR A 231 0.09 -13.01 9.44
CA THR A 231 0.14 -11.90 8.48
C THR A 231 -0.77 -12.14 7.28
N SER A 232 -1.62 -13.17 7.34
CA SER A 232 -2.52 -13.56 6.25
C SER A 232 -3.76 -12.67 6.16
N ASN A 233 -3.97 -12.07 4.98
CA ASN A 233 -5.23 -11.38 4.65
C ASN A 233 -6.43 -12.33 4.47
N MET A 234 -6.19 -13.62 4.19
CA MET A 234 -7.26 -14.63 4.21
C MET A 234 -7.66 -14.89 5.66
N PRO A 235 -8.96 -14.83 6.00
CA PRO A 235 -9.39 -14.98 7.38
C PRO A 235 -9.38 -16.44 7.83
N ASN A 236 -9.29 -16.63 9.14
CA ASN A 236 -9.41 -17.92 9.80
C ASN A 236 -10.89 -18.21 10.10
N PHE A 237 -11.39 -19.34 9.59
CA PHE A 237 -12.77 -19.78 9.79
C PHE A 237 -12.93 -20.81 10.92
N GLY A 238 -11.83 -21.29 11.52
CA GLY A 238 -11.87 -22.32 12.56
C GLY A 238 -12.29 -23.71 12.05
N PHE A 239 -11.87 -24.07 10.83
CA PHE A 239 -12.16 -25.38 10.24
C PHE A 239 -11.53 -26.52 11.05
N THR A 240 -12.23 -27.66 11.12
CA THR A 240 -11.62 -28.92 11.58
C THR A 240 -10.76 -29.53 10.48
N GLU A 241 -10.00 -30.57 10.81
CA GLU A 241 -9.23 -31.31 9.82
C GLU A 241 -10.12 -31.91 8.72
N GLU A 242 -11.27 -32.47 9.07
CA GLU A 242 -12.21 -33.07 8.13
C GLU A 242 -12.83 -32.02 7.20
N GLU A 243 -13.16 -30.84 7.74
CA GLU A 243 -13.65 -29.71 6.94
C GLU A 243 -12.56 -29.21 5.98
N ALA A 244 -11.32 -29.10 6.46
CA ALA A 244 -10.18 -28.70 5.64
C ALA A 244 -9.89 -29.73 4.54
N ASP A 245 -9.95 -31.03 4.83
CA ASP A 245 -9.77 -32.11 3.86
C ASP A 245 -10.88 -32.10 2.80
N ALA A 246 -12.14 -31.88 3.20
CA ALA A 246 -13.26 -31.77 2.27
C ALA A 246 -13.11 -30.55 1.35
N ILE A 247 -12.79 -29.38 1.90
CA ILE A 247 -12.56 -28.16 1.12
C ILE A 247 -11.37 -28.37 0.17
N ALA A 248 -10.24 -28.90 0.65
CA ALA A 248 -9.07 -29.18 -0.17
C ALA A 248 -9.40 -30.14 -1.32
N ALA A 249 -10.16 -31.20 -1.06
CA ALA A 249 -10.62 -32.14 -2.07
C ALA A 249 -11.46 -31.46 -3.16
N TYR A 250 -12.40 -30.58 -2.77
CA TYR A 250 -13.17 -29.80 -3.73
C TYR A 250 -12.27 -28.88 -4.58
N LEU A 251 -11.31 -28.17 -3.96
CA LEU A 251 -10.38 -27.28 -4.68
C LEU A 251 -9.44 -28.03 -5.62
N ILE A 252 -9.00 -29.25 -5.25
CA ILE A 252 -8.21 -30.13 -6.12
C ILE A 252 -9.04 -30.60 -7.32
N GLY A 253 -10.35 -30.83 -7.11
CA GLY A 253 -11.28 -31.23 -8.16
C GLY A 253 -11.67 -30.10 -9.12
N LEU A 254 -11.32 -28.84 -8.84
CA LEU A 254 -11.59 -27.73 -9.76
C LEU A 254 -10.67 -27.79 -10.98
N GLU A 255 -11.27 -27.70 -12.17
CA GLU A 255 -10.50 -27.63 -13.41
C GLU A 255 -9.71 -26.32 -13.48
N SER A 256 -8.43 -26.41 -13.86
CA SER A 256 -7.61 -25.26 -14.21
C SER A 256 -7.75 -24.99 -15.71
N PRO A 257 -8.10 -23.77 -16.14
CA PRO A 257 -8.05 -23.40 -17.55
C PRO A 257 -6.60 -23.21 -18.05
N SER A 258 -5.60 -23.32 -17.16
CA SER A 258 -4.22 -22.93 -17.41
C SER A 258 -3.25 -24.09 -17.27
N GLN A 259 -2.26 -24.09 -18.14
CA GLN A 259 -1.11 -25.01 -18.15
C GLN A 259 0.13 -24.32 -17.59
N LEU A 260 0.94 -25.08 -16.84
CA LEU A 260 2.21 -24.57 -16.35
C LEU A 260 3.22 -24.51 -17.50
N VAL A 261 4.09 -23.50 -17.46
CA VAL A 261 5.26 -23.46 -18.36
C VAL A 261 6.41 -24.24 -17.74
N SER A 262 7.25 -24.83 -18.58
CA SER A 262 8.48 -25.45 -18.11
C SER A 262 9.44 -24.41 -17.52
N VAL A 263 10.27 -24.85 -16.58
CA VAL A 263 11.37 -24.03 -16.06
C VAL A 263 12.36 -23.78 -17.22
N PRO A 264 12.65 -22.51 -17.55
CA PRO A 264 13.59 -22.21 -18.63
C PRO A 264 15.01 -22.67 -18.29
N GLU A 265 15.72 -23.18 -19.29
CA GLU A 265 17.13 -23.49 -19.15
C GLU A 265 17.96 -22.22 -18.92
N VAL A 266 18.90 -22.30 -17.98
CA VAL A 266 19.88 -21.24 -17.73
C VAL A 266 21.02 -21.37 -18.72
N LYS A 267 21.06 -20.47 -19.71
CA LYS A 267 22.13 -20.38 -20.71
C LYS A 267 23.08 -19.27 -20.30
N GLN A 268 24.23 -19.65 -19.77
CA GLN A 268 25.27 -18.69 -19.39
C GLN A 268 25.92 -18.07 -20.63
N ASP A 269 26.01 -16.74 -20.66
CA ASP A 269 26.80 -16.00 -21.65
C ASP A 269 28.17 -15.67 -21.07
N LYS A 270 29.24 -16.13 -21.72
CA LYS A 270 30.62 -15.90 -21.27
C LYS A 270 31.02 -14.42 -21.31
N LYS A 271 30.40 -13.61 -22.18
CA LYS A 271 30.69 -12.17 -22.30
C LYS A 271 29.90 -11.35 -21.28
N ASN A 272 28.67 -11.77 -20.99
CA ASN A 272 27.76 -11.14 -20.05
C ASN A 272 27.17 -12.20 -19.12
N PRO A 273 27.91 -12.67 -18.09
CA PRO A 273 27.44 -13.72 -17.21
C PRO A 273 26.13 -13.32 -16.53
N ILE A 274 25.22 -14.28 -16.43
CA ILE A 274 23.90 -14.05 -15.83
C ILE A 274 24.07 -14.17 -14.31
N PRO A 275 23.64 -13.17 -13.53
CA PRO A 275 23.71 -13.23 -12.07
C PRO A 275 22.98 -14.46 -11.51
N SER A 276 23.36 -14.91 -10.32
CA SER A 276 22.64 -15.99 -9.64
C SER A 276 21.21 -15.57 -9.28
N GLY A 277 20.35 -16.55 -8.98
CA GLY A 277 18.98 -16.28 -8.55
C GLY A 277 18.91 -15.44 -7.28
N GLU A 278 19.82 -15.67 -6.33
CA GLU A 278 19.95 -14.89 -5.11
C GLU A 278 20.27 -13.43 -5.43
N VAL A 279 21.26 -13.19 -6.29
CA VAL A 279 21.62 -11.83 -6.73
C VAL A 279 20.42 -11.16 -7.38
N LEU A 280 19.74 -11.83 -8.32
CA LEU A 280 18.56 -11.27 -8.98
C LEU A 280 17.43 -10.94 -7.97
N LEU A 281 17.17 -11.82 -7.00
CA LEU A 281 16.16 -11.61 -5.96
C LEU A 281 16.47 -10.36 -5.12
N GLY A 282 17.75 -10.12 -4.84
CA GLY A 282 18.23 -8.93 -4.13
C GLY A 282 18.19 -7.65 -4.97
N THR A 283 18.52 -7.73 -6.27
CA THR A 283 18.81 -6.53 -7.05
C THR A 283 17.68 -6.07 -7.97
N VAL A 284 16.84 -6.96 -8.49
CA VAL A 284 15.80 -6.62 -9.49
C VAL A 284 14.68 -5.76 -8.88
N GLY A 285 14.47 -5.85 -7.56
CA GLY A 285 13.46 -5.09 -6.81
C GLY A 285 12.45 -5.95 -6.05
N CYS A 286 12.58 -7.28 -6.06
CA CYS A 286 11.66 -8.18 -5.37
C CYS A 286 11.57 -7.86 -3.86
N ARG A 287 12.70 -7.54 -3.23
CA ARG A 287 12.82 -7.13 -1.82
C ARG A 287 12.22 -5.74 -1.51
N GLY A 288 11.74 -4.98 -2.49
CA GLY A 288 10.96 -3.77 -2.23
C GLY A 288 9.55 -4.07 -1.70
N CYS A 289 8.99 -5.24 -2.08
CA CYS A 289 7.67 -5.70 -1.64
C CYS A 289 7.75 -6.95 -0.75
N HIS A 290 8.61 -7.92 -1.11
CA HIS A 290 8.76 -9.20 -0.43
C HIS A 290 9.86 -9.16 0.62
N ARG A 291 9.61 -8.43 1.71
CA ARG A 291 10.58 -8.25 2.80
C ARG A 291 10.31 -9.25 3.91
N GLU A 292 11.39 -9.86 4.42
CA GLU A 292 11.34 -10.72 5.61
C GLU A 292 10.93 -9.90 6.84
N ASN A 293 10.11 -10.49 7.72
CA ASN A 293 9.71 -9.90 9.01
C ASN A 293 9.00 -8.52 8.94
N VAL A 294 8.37 -8.18 7.81
CA VAL A 294 7.47 -7.01 7.78
C VAL A 294 6.28 -7.28 8.68
N THR A 295 6.14 -6.47 9.72
CA THR A 295 4.96 -6.52 10.58
C THR A 295 3.78 -5.87 9.85
N PRO A 296 2.55 -6.43 9.94
CA PRO A 296 1.34 -5.83 9.38
C PRO A 296 1.08 -4.38 9.82
N LEU A 297 1.75 -3.94 10.90
CA LEU A 297 1.72 -2.57 11.42
C LEU A 297 2.25 -1.51 10.44
N THR A 298 3.03 -1.90 9.41
CA THR A 298 3.75 -0.94 8.56
C THR A 298 3.19 -0.78 7.15
N ASN A 299 2.49 -1.79 6.59
CA ASN A 299 1.79 -1.71 5.31
C ASN A 299 0.78 -2.88 5.11
N PRO A 300 -0.54 -2.66 5.19
CA PRO A 300 -1.55 -3.70 4.94
C PRO A 300 -1.60 -4.26 3.51
N PHE A 301 -0.93 -3.60 2.55
CA PHE A 301 -0.74 -4.06 1.17
C PHE A 301 0.62 -4.70 0.93
N ALA A 302 1.39 -5.02 1.99
CA ALA A 302 2.66 -5.70 1.85
C ALA A 302 2.53 -7.04 1.11
N ALA A 303 3.52 -7.36 0.27
CA ALA A 303 3.54 -8.65 -0.41
C ALA A 303 3.86 -9.79 0.57
N PRO A 304 3.45 -11.03 0.27
CA PRO A 304 3.74 -12.17 1.14
C PRO A 304 5.24 -12.40 1.33
N ASP A 305 5.63 -12.90 2.50
CA ASP A 305 6.98 -13.40 2.75
C ASP A 305 7.31 -14.56 1.78
N LEU A 306 8.53 -14.56 1.25
CA LEU A 306 9.02 -15.59 0.32
C LEU A 306 9.87 -16.68 1.00
N SER A 307 10.17 -16.56 2.30
CA SER A 307 11.08 -17.44 3.04
C SER A 307 10.73 -18.93 2.95
N HIS A 308 9.45 -19.26 2.71
CA HIS A 308 8.95 -20.64 2.60
C HIS A 308 8.29 -20.96 1.25
N ILE A 309 8.52 -20.14 0.22
CA ILE A 309 7.82 -20.30 -1.06
C ILE A 309 8.15 -21.63 -1.76
N GLY A 310 9.36 -22.15 -1.59
CA GLY A 310 9.82 -23.42 -2.16
C GLY A 310 9.16 -24.66 -1.54
N ALA A 311 8.67 -24.57 -0.30
CA ALA A 311 7.82 -25.60 0.29
C ALA A 311 6.37 -25.54 -0.18
N LYS A 312 5.94 -24.39 -0.71
CA LYS A 312 4.54 -24.10 -1.05
C LYS A 312 4.23 -24.32 -2.53
N ARG A 313 5.13 -23.92 -3.43
CA ARG A 313 4.92 -23.89 -4.88
C ARG A 313 6.00 -24.65 -5.64
N SER A 314 5.56 -25.37 -6.68
CA SER A 314 6.45 -26.06 -7.61
C SER A 314 7.31 -25.07 -8.44
N PRO A 315 8.48 -25.51 -8.93
CA PRO A 315 9.31 -24.72 -9.85
C PRO A 315 8.56 -24.25 -11.10
N GLU A 316 7.73 -25.10 -11.69
CA GLU A 316 6.94 -24.78 -12.90
C GLU A 316 5.86 -23.73 -12.60
N TRP A 317 5.26 -23.78 -11.40
CA TRP A 317 4.35 -22.72 -10.94
C TRP A 317 5.09 -21.39 -10.80
N LEU A 318 6.29 -21.39 -10.20
CA LEU A 318 7.12 -20.19 -10.06
C LEU A 318 7.54 -19.62 -11.42
N ALA A 319 7.96 -20.48 -12.34
CA ALA A 319 8.29 -20.09 -13.71
C ALA A 319 7.10 -19.45 -14.44
N THR A 320 5.90 -20.02 -14.24
CA THR A 320 4.65 -19.49 -14.80
C THR A 320 4.30 -18.15 -14.15
N TRP A 321 4.39 -18.04 -12.83
CA TRP A 321 4.08 -16.81 -12.08
C TRP A 321 4.99 -15.64 -12.46
N LEU A 322 6.29 -15.88 -12.63
CA LEU A 322 7.26 -14.86 -13.06
C LEU A 322 7.12 -14.46 -14.54
N PHE A 323 6.38 -15.22 -15.35
CA PHE A 323 6.24 -14.98 -16.78
C PHE A 323 4.85 -14.49 -17.20
N ARG A 324 3.82 -15.23 -16.81
CA ARG A 324 2.42 -15.06 -17.19
C ARG A 324 1.52 -15.28 -15.97
N PRO A 325 1.65 -14.46 -14.91
CA PRO A 325 0.86 -14.61 -13.68
C PRO A 325 -0.65 -14.55 -13.94
N GLU A 326 -1.10 -13.85 -14.99
CA GLU A 326 -2.49 -13.77 -15.41
C GLU A 326 -3.11 -15.13 -15.78
N ARG A 327 -2.29 -16.11 -16.17
CA ARG A 327 -2.76 -17.49 -16.39
C ARG A 327 -3.16 -18.15 -15.07
N LEU A 328 -2.41 -17.90 -14.00
CA LEU A 328 -2.66 -18.52 -12.70
C LEU A 328 -3.71 -17.74 -11.91
N ASN A 329 -3.67 -16.42 -11.99
CA ASN A 329 -4.63 -15.52 -11.36
C ASN A 329 -4.81 -14.27 -12.24
N PRO A 330 -5.95 -14.12 -12.95
CA PRO A 330 -6.20 -12.94 -13.77
C PRO A 330 -6.28 -11.61 -12.99
N GLN A 331 -6.43 -11.69 -11.66
CA GLN A 331 -6.45 -10.55 -10.74
C GLN A 331 -5.16 -10.50 -9.90
N HIS A 332 -4.02 -10.86 -10.47
CA HIS A 332 -2.73 -10.76 -9.77
C HIS A 332 -2.35 -9.29 -9.55
N GLU A 333 -1.85 -8.97 -8.37
CA GLU A 333 -1.37 -7.62 -8.03
C GLU A 333 0.16 -7.49 -8.15
N MET A 334 0.88 -8.63 -8.10
CA MET A 334 2.33 -8.62 -8.32
C MET A 334 2.62 -8.11 -9.74
N PRO A 335 3.46 -7.07 -9.90
CA PRO A 335 3.77 -6.54 -11.20
C PRO A 335 4.74 -7.46 -11.96
N VAL A 336 4.74 -7.34 -13.29
CA VAL A 336 5.54 -8.20 -14.16
C VAL A 336 6.90 -7.56 -14.43
N PHE A 337 7.97 -8.24 -14.05
CA PHE A 337 9.34 -7.83 -14.34
C PHE A 337 9.77 -8.31 -15.74
N LYS A 338 10.54 -7.49 -16.46
CA LYS A 338 11.02 -7.82 -17.82
C LYS A 338 12.27 -8.72 -17.73
N LEU A 339 12.05 -9.98 -17.35
CA LEU A 339 13.11 -10.99 -17.17
C LEU A 339 13.37 -11.79 -18.45
N SER A 340 14.65 -11.96 -18.80
CA SER A 340 15.08 -12.95 -19.79
C SER A 340 14.74 -14.38 -19.32
N ALA A 341 14.76 -15.33 -20.24
CA ALA A 341 14.49 -16.74 -19.92
C ALA A 341 15.45 -17.27 -18.85
N SER A 342 16.74 -16.95 -18.96
CA SER A 342 17.76 -17.47 -18.05
C SER A 342 17.79 -16.73 -16.70
N GLU A 343 17.50 -15.42 -16.64
CA GLU A 343 17.27 -14.73 -15.35
C GLU A 343 16.06 -15.34 -14.62
N ARG A 344 15.00 -15.68 -15.35
CA ARG A 344 13.84 -16.36 -14.78
C ARG A 344 14.19 -17.75 -14.27
N GLY A 345 14.96 -18.52 -15.03
CA GLY A 345 15.45 -19.83 -14.59
C GLY A 345 16.27 -19.74 -13.29
N GLN A 346 17.16 -18.75 -13.20
CA GLN A 346 17.93 -18.45 -11.99
C GLN A 346 17.04 -18.10 -10.80
N LEU A 347 16.07 -17.19 -10.98
CA LEU A 347 15.12 -16.82 -9.94
C LEU A 347 14.27 -18.01 -9.48
N VAL A 348 13.82 -18.86 -10.41
CA VAL A 348 13.08 -20.09 -10.06
C VAL A 348 13.94 -21.03 -9.23
N ASP A 349 15.21 -21.23 -9.59
CA ASP A 349 16.14 -22.06 -8.82
C ASP A 349 16.30 -21.55 -7.37
N ALA A 350 16.57 -20.25 -7.19
CA ALA A 350 16.70 -19.66 -5.86
C ALA A 350 15.39 -19.76 -5.05
N LEU A 351 14.26 -19.34 -5.61
CA LEU A 351 12.95 -19.38 -4.93
C LEU A 351 12.53 -20.81 -4.56
N SER A 352 12.81 -21.80 -5.42
CA SER A 352 12.44 -23.19 -5.18
C SER A 352 13.19 -23.81 -4.00
N LYS A 353 14.32 -23.24 -3.59
CA LYS A 353 15.11 -23.70 -2.43
C LYS A 353 14.64 -23.08 -1.11
N LEU A 354 13.95 -21.95 -1.13
CA LEU A 354 13.54 -21.23 0.07
C LEU A 354 12.53 -22.03 0.91
N GLY A 355 12.98 -22.44 2.09
CA GLY A 355 12.20 -23.20 3.07
C GLY A 355 11.77 -24.58 2.60
N ARG A 356 12.36 -25.11 1.51
CA ARG A 356 12.02 -26.42 0.96
C ARG A 356 12.66 -27.55 1.75
N THR A 357 11.92 -28.64 1.95
CA THR A 357 12.40 -29.93 2.44
C THR A 357 12.38 -30.97 1.32
N ASP A 358 13.13 -32.06 1.48
CA ASP A 358 13.31 -33.07 0.42
C ASP A 358 12.03 -33.87 0.10
N ASP A 359 11.07 -33.90 1.03
CA ASP A 359 9.83 -34.67 0.97
C ASP A 359 8.63 -33.91 0.38
N VAL A 360 8.82 -32.66 -0.06
CA VAL A 360 7.73 -31.84 -0.62
C VAL A 360 7.25 -32.41 -1.95
N THR A 361 5.93 -32.66 -2.03
CA THR A 361 5.22 -33.02 -3.25
C THR A 361 4.32 -31.89 -3.71
N PHE A 362 3.98 -31.88 -5.01
CA PHE A 362 3.10 -30.86 -5.60
C PHE A 362 1.98 -31.52 -6.40
N ILE A 363 0.81 -30.90 -6.37
CA ILE A 363 -0.34 -31.28 -7.19
C ILE A 363 -0.02 -30.96 -8.66
N GLY A 364 -0.03 -31.97 -9.52
CA GLY A 364 0.20 -31.82 -10.97
C GLY A 364 -1.03 -31.35 -11.74
N GLU A 365 -0.94 -31.32 -13.07
CA GLU A 365 -2.05 -30.94 -13.97
C GLU A 365 -3.18 -31.97 -14.02
N SER A 366 -2.88 -33.23 -13.68
CA SER A 366 -3.85 -34.33 -13.62
C SER A 366 -3.71 -35.07 -12.29
N PRO A 367 -4.15 -34.46 -11.18
CA PRO A 367 -4.07 -35.11 -9.88
C PRO A 367 -5.09 -36.25 -9.77
N ASP A 368 -4.80 -37.21 -8.89
CA ASP A 368 -5.78 -38.22 -8.50
C ASP A 368 -7.03 -37.53 -7.96
N ARG A 369 -8.19 -37.85 -8.55
CA ARG A 369 -9.43 -37.19 -8.18
C ARG A 369 -9.91 -37.71 -6.82
N PRO A 370 -10.16 -36.81 -5.85
CA PRO A 370 -10.78 -37.19 -4.59
C PRO A 370 -12.18 -37.81 -4.81
N SER A 371 -12.70 -38.49 -3.79
CA SER A 371 -14.03 -39.12 -3.88
C SER A 371 -15.13 -38.07 -4.10
N ASN A 372 -16.15 -38.41 -4.90
CA ASN A 372 -17.27 -37.50 -5.18
C ASN A 372 -17.97 -37.00 -3.92
N ALA A 373 -18.14 -37.87 -2.92
CA ALA A 373 -18.80 -37.51 -1.65
C ALA A 373 -18.02 -36.43 -0.88
N LEU A 374 -16.68 -36.54 -0.85
CA LEU A 374 -15.82 -35.56 -0.17
C LEU A 374 -15.78 -34.23 -0.93
N VAL A 375 -15.77 -34.29 -2.26
CA VAL A 375 -15.86 -33.11 -3.14
C VAL A 375 -17.20 -32.39 -2.96
N ASP A 376 -18.31 -33.13 -2.86
CA ASP A 376 -19.64 -32.57 -2.62
C ASP A 376 -19.72 -31.89 -1.25
N GLN A 377 -19.17 -32.52 -0.21
CA GLN A 377 -19.07 -31.92 1.12
C GLN A 377 -18.24 -30.63 1.10
N GLY A 378 -17.09 -30.63 0.42
CA GLY A 378 -16.23 -29.45 0.27
C GLY A 378 -16.95 -28.30 -0.44
N ARG A 379 -17.70 -28.61 -1.51
CA ARG A 379 -18.52 -27.61 -2.23
C ARG A 379 -19.56 -26.97 -1.32
N ASP A 380 -20.22 -27.75 -0.47
CA ASP A 380 -21.25 -27.25 0.43
C ASP A 380 -20.64 -26.36 1.53
N LEU A 381 -19.45 -26.71 2.04
CA LEU A 381 -18.69 -25.86 2.96
C LEU A 381 -18.27 -24.55 2.30
N VAL A 382 -17.73 -24.60 1.07
CA VAL A 382 -17.35 -23.39 0.30
C VAL A 382 -18.53 -22.43 0.12
N LYS A 383 -19.75 -22.96 -0.13
CA LYS A 383 -20.98 -22.17 -0.18
C LYS A 383 -21.38 -21.63 1.19
N LYS A 384 -21.37 -22.48 2.23
CA LYS A 384 -21.74 -22.12 3.61
C LYS A 384 -20.89 -20.95 4.13
N PHE A 385 -19.58 -21.00 3.91
CA PHE A 385 -18.63 -19.96 4.33
C PHE A 385 -18.48 -18.83 3.30
N ARG A 386 -19.29 -18.83 2.23
CA ARG A 386 -19.39 -17.76 1.24
C ARG A 386 -18.06 -17.37 0.62
N CYS A 387 -17.20 -18.36 0.35
CA CYS A 387 -15.86 -18.10 -0.22
C CYS A 387 -15.95 -17.34 -1.56
N ALA A 388 -17.06 -17.50 -2.29
CA ALA A 388 -17.34 -16.82 -3.56
C ALA A 388 -17.51 -15.29 -3.45
N ASN A 389 -17.70 -14.74 -2.23
CA ASN A 389 -17.72 -13.29 -2.04
C ASN A 389 -16.34 -12.66 -2.28
N CYS A 390 -15.28 -13.34 -1.83
CA CYS A 390 -13.91 -12.87 -2.00
C CYS A 390 -13.27 -13.49 -3.25
N HIS A 391 -13.44 -14.79 -3.47
CA HIS A 391 -12.79 -15.52 -4.53
C HIS A 391 -13.74 -15.75 -5.70
N LYS A 392 -13.26 -15.69 -6.94
CA LYS A 392 -14.04 -16.18 -8.06
C LYS A 392 -13.91 -17.72 -8.14
N ILE A 393 -15.04 -18.42 -8.15
CA ILE A 393 -15.12 -19.89 -8.11
C ILE A 393 -16.06 -20.36 -9.23
N PRO A 394 -15.67 -21.33 -10.08
CA PRO A 394 -16.55 -21.80 -11.15
C PRO A 394 -17.88 -22.34 -10.60
N ALA A 395 -19.00 -21.91 -11.20
CA ALA A 395 -20.36 -22.33 -10.85
C ALA A 395 -20.82 -22.04 -9.41
N ILE A 396 -20.14 -21.15 -8.68
CA ILE A 396 -20.59 -20.63 -7.38
C ILE A 396 -20.58 -19.11 -7.42
N GLU A 397 -21.77 -18.52 -7.38
CA GLU A 397 -21.96 -17.08 -7.34
C GLU A 397 -21.75 -16.53 -5.91
N ALA A 398 -21.31 -15.27 -5.85
CA ALA A 398 -21.23 -14.53 -4.59
C ALA A 398 -22.63 -14.38 -3.97
N ASP A 399 -22.73 -14.55 -2.65
CA ASP A 399 -23.97 -14.40 -1.89
C ASP A 399 -23.78 -13.44 -0.71
N ARG A 400 -24.31 -12.23 -0.88
CA ARG A 400 -24.35 -11.19 0.15
C ARG A 400 -25.69 -11.14 0.90
N ARG A 401 -26.64 -12.04 0.64
CA ARG A 401 -27.95 -12.01 1.30
C ARG A 401 -27.78 -12.11 2.82
N GLY A 402 -28.43 -11.21 3.54
CA GLY A 402 -28.37 -11.12 4.99
C GLY A 402 -27.09 -10.49 5.55
N MET A 403 -26.16 -10.01 4.71
CA MET A 403 -25.04 -9.19 5.20
C MET A 403 -25.52 -7.77 5.50
N SER A 404 -25.14 -7.27 6.68
CA SER A 404 -25.48 -5.89 7.07
C SER A 404 -24.64 -4.90 6.28
N THR A 405 -25.21 -3.73 6.02
CA THR A 405 -24.42 -2.55 5.65
C THR A 405 -23.58 -2.12 6.86
N LEU A 406 -22.44 -1.49 6.62
CA LEU A 406 -21.58 -1.01 7.73
C LEU A 406 -21.98 0.38 8.25
N ARG A 407 -23.03 0.98 7.69
CA ARG A 407 -23.58 2.27 8.14
C ARG A 407 -24.27 2.18 9.50
N ASP A 408 -24.71 1.00 9.92
CA ASP A 408 -25.46 0.78 11.16
C ASP A 408 -24.76 -0.19 12.14
N VAL A 409 -23.42 -0.24 12.13
CA VAL A 409 -22.66 -1.11 13.04
C VAL A 409 -22.85 -0.66 14.49
N LYS A 410 -23.55 -1.47 15.28
CA LYS A 410 -23.77 -1.22 16.72
C LYS A 410 -22.76 -1.93 17.63
N ASN A 411 -22.11 -2.98 17.13
CA ASN A 411 -21.17 -3.80 17.89
C ASN A 411 -19.82 -3.87 17.19
N PHE A 412 -18.83 -3.15 17.72
CA PHE A 412 -17.45 -3.10 17.20
C PHE A 412 -16.48 -4.06 17.90
N THR A 413 -17.00 -5.03 18.65
CA THR A 413 -16.23 -6.09 19.33
C THR A 413 -16.75 -7.50 19.00
N GLY A 414 -17.88 -7.61 18.31
CA GLY A 414 -18.47 -8.86 17.86
C GLY A 414 -18.28 -9.13 16.35
N GLY A 415 -18.66 -10.34 15.93
CA GLY A 415 -18.63 -10.74 14.52
C GLY A 415 -17.21 -10.90 13.99
N CYS A 416 -16.97 -10.46 12.75
CA CYS A 416 -15.66 -10.61 12.09
C CYS A 416 -14.54 -9.75 12.72
N LEU A 417 -14.88 -8.87 13.67
CA LEU A 417 -13.92 -8.11 14.48
C LEU A 417 -13.59 -8.79 15.82
N SER A 418 -14.15 -9.96 16.11
CA SER A 418 -13.77 -10.74 17.30
C SER A 418 -12.38 -11.36 17.14
N GLU A 419 -11.75 -11.72 18.27
CA GLU A 419 -10.45 -12.40 18.26
C GLU A 419 -10.56 -13.82 17.69
N GLU A 420 -11.63 -14.53 18.05
CA GLU A 420 -11.89 -15.91 17.64
C GLU A 420 -12.99 -16.00 16.58
N PRO A 421 -12.93 -16.98 15.66
CA PRO A 421 -13.98 -17.21 14.69
C PRO A 421 -15.24 -17.81 15.35
N ASN A 422 -16.42 -17.48 14.82
CA ASN A 422 -17.66 -18.16 15.14
C ASN A 422 -18.15 -18.97 13.93
N LYS A 423 -17.81 -20.26 13.95
CA LYS A 423 -18.12 -21.19 12.85
C LYS A 423 -19.62 -21.42 12.64
N GLU A 424 -20.42 -21.40 13.70
CA GLU A 424 -21.88 -21.60 13.61
C GLU A 424 -22.55 -20.47 12.81
N LEU A 425 -22.06 -19.25 13.00
CA LEU A 425 -22.54 -18.06 12.29
C LEU A 425 -21.80 -17.79 10.97
N GLY A 426 -20.80 -18.62 10.62
CA GLY A 426 -19.96 -18.40 9.45
C GLY A 426 -19.13 -17.12 9.51
N GLN A 427 -18.80 -16.66 10.73
CA GLN A 427 -18.07 -15.42 10.98
C GLN A 427 -16.60 -15.74 11.22
N PRO A 428 -15.69 -15.39 10.29
CA PRO A 428 -14.28 -15.68 10.49
C PRO A 428 -13.57 -14.53 11.23
N THR A 429 -12.32 -14.75 11.62
CA THR A 429 -11.45 -13.72 12.22
C THR A 429 -10.28 -13.40 11.28
N PHE A 430 -9.82 -12.15 11.25
CA PHE A 430 -8.69 -11.74 10.43
C PHE A 430 -7.44 -11.56 11.29
N PRO A 431 -6.41 -12.43 11.18
CA PRO A 431 -5.24 -12.41 12.07
C PRO A 431 -4.39 -11.13 11.96
N SER A 432 -4.30 -10.54 10.77
CA SER A 432 -3.45 -9.38 10.46
C SER A 432 -4.13 -8.03 10.66
N VAL A 433 -5.42 -8.00 11.03
CA VAL A 433 -6.18 -6.76 11.20
C VAL A 433 -5.82 -6.06 12.51
N ILE A 434 -5.59 -4.75 12.43
CA ILE A 434 -5.51 -3.90 13.62
C ILE A 434 -6.92 -3.43 13.99
N ARG A 435 -7.62 -4.18 14.84
CA ARG A 435 -9.03 -3.92 15.18
C ARG A 435 -9.34 -2.48 15.64
N PRO A 436 -8.49 -1.81 16.45
CA PRO A 436 -8.76 -0.43 16.84
C PRO A 436 -8.80 0.54 15.65
N THR A 437 -7.96 0.36 14.63
CA THR A 437 -7.91 1.24 13.44
C THR A 437 -9.13 1.03 12.58
N LEU A 438 -9.51 -0.22 12.34
CA LEU A 438 -10.77 -0.55 11.67
C LEU A 438 -11.98 0.05 12.37
N ARG A 439 -12.02 0.03 13.71
CA ARG A 439 -13.14 0.62 14.45
C ARG A 439 -13.28 2.12 14.17
N VAL A 440 -12.18 2.86 14.18
CA VAL A 440 -12.17 4.30 13.88
C VAL A 440 -12.67 4.55 12.46
N TYR A 441 -12.16 3.78 11.49
CA TYR A 441 -12.62 3.88 10.10
C TYR A 441 -14.12 3.57 9.96
N LEU A 442 -14.58 2.44 10.49
CA LEU A 442 -16.00 2.05 10.40
C LEU A 442 -16.93 3.04 11.11
N GLN A 443 -16.48 3.69 12.19
CA GLN A 443 -17.25 4.74 12.87
C GLN A 443 -17.36 6.02 12.04
N SER A 444 -16.37 6.35 11.20
CA SER A 444 -16.49 7.49 10.30
C SER A 444 -17.55 7.23 9.22
N LEU A 445 -17.63 6.00 8.70
CA LEU A 445 -18.59 5.62 7.67
C LEU A 445 -20.06 5.83 8.08
N GLN A 446 -20.34 5.88 9.38
CA GLN A 446 -21.69 6.11 9.91
C GLN A 446 -22.08 7.58 9.96
N LYS A 447 -21.09 8.48 9.95
CA LYS A 447 -21.28 9.91 10.22
C LYS A 447 -21.33 10.75 8.95
N THR A 448 -20.91 10.21 7.81
CA THR A 448 -20.67 11.03 6.62
C THR A 448 -21.49 10.58 5.43
N GLU A 449 -21.97 11.56 4.66
CA GLU A 449 -22.46 11.34 3.31
C GLU A 449 -21.26 11.13 2.39
N PHE A 450 -21.33 10.11 1.52
CA PHE A 450 -20.21 9.77 0.64
C PHE A 450 -20.12 10.78 -0.50
N GLU A 451 -19.13 11.65 -0.43
CA GLU A 451 -18.67 12.42 -1.59
C GLU A 451 -17.70 11.56 -2.42
N PRO A 452 -17.62 11.77 -3.76
CA PRO A 452 -16.61 11.13 -4.59
C PRO A 452 -15.20 11.37 -4.05
N VAL A 453 -14.39 10.31 -4.04
CA VAL A 453 -12.99 10.41 -3.64
C VAL A 453 -12.27 11.30 -4.64
N ALA A 454 -11.59 12.33 -4.14
CA ALA A 454 -10.84 13.24 -4.99
C ALA A 454 -9.73 12.54 -5.79
N GLU A 455 -9.44 13.02 -7.00
CA GLU A 455 -8.41 12.42 -7.88
C GLU A 455 -7.03 12.32 -7.22
N THR A 456 -6.63 13.32 -6.41
CA THR A 456 -5.33 13.27 -5.71
C THR A 456 -5.28 12.18 -4.65
N GLU A 457 -6.42 11.91 -4.00
CA GLU A 457 -6.57 10.83 -3.03
C GLU A 457 -6.56 9.48 -3.73
N LEU A 458 -7.26 9.35 -4.87
CA LEU A 458 -7.18 8.15 -5.71
C LEU A 458 -5.73 7.86 -6.12
N GLY A 459 -4.98 8.86 -6.57
CA GLY A 459 -3.56 8.73 -6.88
C GLY A 459 -2.71 8.26 -5.69
N ARG A 460 -3.01 8.70 -4.47
CA ARG A 460 -2.36 8.19 -3.24
C ARG A 460 -2.70 6.74 -3.00
N ARG A 461 -3.97 6.34 -3.10
CA ARG A 461 -4.41 4.96 -2.94
C ARG A 461 -3.79 4.02 -3.97
N VAL A 462 -3.59 4.47 -5.21
CA VAL A 462 -2.83 3.70 -6.22
C VAL A 462 -1.39 3.48 -5.77
N MET A 463 -0.69 4.51 -5.28
CA MET A 463 0.68 4.33 -4.79
C MET A 463 0.78 3.37 -3.59
N GLU A 464 -0.20 3.41 -2.69
CA GLU A 464 -0.30 2.53 -1.52
C GLU A 464 -0.56 1.07 -1.94
N SER A 465 -1.65 0.85 -2.70
CA SER A 465 -2.08 -0.48 -3.13
C SER A 465 -1.10 -1.15 -4.10
N ARG A 466 -0.35 -0.37 -4.88
CA ARG A 466 0.73 -0.87 -5.76
C ARG A 466 2.11 -0.90 -5.07
N ASN A 467 2.18 -0.50 -3.80
CA ASN A 467 3.40 -0.44 -3.00
C ASN A 467 4.55 0.32 -3.67
N CYS A 468 4.25 1.42 -4.37
CA CYS A 468 5.25 2.23 -5.08
C CYS A 468 6.33 2.75 -4.11
N LEU A 469 5.91 3.08 -2.88
CA LEU A 469 6.76 3.64 -1.82
C LEU A 469 7.64 2.59 -1.12
N GLY A 470 7.44 1.30 -1.42
CA GLY A 470 8.36 0.24 -1.02
C GLY A 470 9.69 0.34 -1.78
N CYS A 471 9.64 0.78 -3.04
CA CYS A 471 10.83 0.96 -3.88
C CYS A 471 11.29 2.41 -3.96
N HIS A 472 10.37 3.34 -4.20
CA HIS A 472 10.69 4.75 -4.43
C HIS A 472 10.63 5.58 -3.16
N ALA A 473 11.61 6.45 -3.00
CA ALA A 473 11.53 7.48 -1.97
C ALA A 473 10.48 8.53 -2.34
N ARG A 474 9.65 8.92 -1.37
CA ARG A 474 8.73 10.04 -1.47
C ARG A 474 8.36 10.50 -0.06
N GLU A 475 8.52 11.78 0.21
CA GLU A 475 8.12 12.38 1.49
C GLU A 475 8.78 11.64 2.66
N ARG A 476 8.02 11.12 3.64
CA ARG A 476 8.56 10.34 4.77
C ARG A 476 9.00 8.92 4.41
N PHE A 477 8.66 8.42 3.23
CA PHE A 477 8.96 7.05 2.84
C PHE A 477 10.33 6.99 2.16
N PRO A 478 11.31 6.26 2.70
CA PRO A 478 12.66 6.24 2.17
C PRO A 478 12.82 5.33 0.93
N GLY A 479 11.81 4.54 0.59
CA GLY A 479 11.92 3.51 -0.46
C GLY A 479 13.08 2.55 -0.21
N ASN A 480 13.73 2.11 -1.29
CA ASN A 480 14.86 1.19 -1.23
C ASN A 480 16.12 1.79 -0.57
N ALA A 481 16.22 3.11 -0.44
CA ALA A 481 17.44 3.74 0.10
C ALA A 481 17.81 3.22 1.50
N HIS A 482 16.80 2.92 2.33
CA HIS A 482 17.01 2.39 3.68
C HIS A 482 17.56 0.94 3.71
N VAL A 483 17.33 0.15 2.66
CA VAL A 483 17.75 -1.28 2.60
C VAL A 483 18.89 -1.55 1.63
N ALA A 484 19.18 -0.62 0.71
CA ALA A 484 20.13 -0.83 -0.37
C ALA A 484 21.53 -1.25 0.12
N ARG A 485 22.04 -0.60 1.17
CA ARG A 485 23.34 -0.94 1.75
C ARG A 485 23.34 -2.35 2.35
N THR A 486 22.34 -2.67 3.17
CA THR A 486 22.21 -3.98 3.80
C THR A 486 22.09 -5.09 2.77
N ILE A 487 21.30 -4.88 1.71
CA ILE A 487 21.19 -5.84 0.61
C ILE A 487 22.55 -6.03 -0.07
N ALA A 488 23.23 -4.95 -0.43
CA ALA A 488 24.53 -5.03 -1.10
C ALA A 488 25.60 -5.74 -0.25
N GLU A 489 25.63 -5.51 1.07
CA GLU A 489 26.61 -6.12 1.99
C GLU A 489 26.34 -7.61 2.23
N GLN A 490 25.08 -8.05 2.18
CA GLN A 490 24.68 -9.45 2.44
C GLN A 490 24.67 -10.33 1.19
N LEU A 491 24.68 -9.73 0.01
CA LEU A 491 24.44 -10.43 -1.25
C LEU A 491 25.75 -10.95 -1.84
N GLU A 492 26.07 -12.21 -1.56
CA GLU A 492 27.23 -12.88 -2.16
C GLU A 492 27.15 -12.83 -3.69
N GLY A 493 28.24 -12.39 -4.35
CA GLY A 493 28.32 -12.27 -5.80
C GLY A 493 27.70 -10.97 -6.37
N PHE A 494 27.31 -10.01 -5.54
CA PHE A 494 26.97 -8.66 -5.98
C PHE A 494 28.20 -7.75 -5.97
N ASP A 495 28.70 -7.41 -7.16
CA ASP A 495 29.87 -6.54 -7.34
C ASP A 495 29.51 -5.06 -7.60
N GLY A 496 28.24 -4.68 -7.38
CA GLY A 496 27.72 -3.34 -7.69
C GLY A 496 27.71 -2.37 -6.50
N HIS A 497 27.42 -1.10 -6.78
CA HIS A 497 27.25 -0.09 -5.73
C HIS A 497 25.82 -0.12 -5.17
N PRO A 498 25.58 0.10 -3.86
CA PRO A 498 24.22 0.17 -3.28
C PRO A 498 23.28 1.14 -4.01
N GLY A 499 23.84 2.22 -4.58
CA GLY A 499 23.10 3.20 -5.38
C GLY A 499 22.41 2.61 -6.62
N GLU A 500 22.88 1.48 -7.15
CA GLU A 500 22.24 0.76 -8.27
C GLU A 500 20.88 0.13 -7.88
N LEU A 501 20.58 0.07 -6.58
CA LEU A 501 19.35 -0.50 -6.01
C LEU A 501 18.31 0.57 -5.64
N ILE A 502 18.67 1.86 -5.76
CA ILE A 502 17.84 2.98 -5.32
C ILE A 502 17.22 3.64 -6.56
N PRO A 503 15.91 3.45 -6.81
CA PRO A 503 15.27 4.11 -7.93
C PRO A 503 15.08 5.61 -7.65
N PRO A 504 14.81 6.44 -8.68
CA PRO A 504 14.63 7.88 -8.51
C PRO A 504 13.49 8.22 -7.53
N PRO A 505 13.60 9.30 -6.74
CA PRO A 505 12.52 9.73 -5.87
C PRO A 505 11.30 10.19 -6.68
N LEU A 506 10.10 9.97 -6.15
CA LEU A 506 8.84 10.41 -6.78
C LEU A 506 8.42 11.83 -6.38
N THR A 507 9.19 12.49 -5.51
CA THR A 507 8.96 13.90 -5.14
C THR A 507 9.07 14.80 -6.37
N ALA A 508 8.02 15.59 -6.61
CA ALA A 508 7.90 16.55 -7.73
C ALA A 508 8.14 15.93 -9.13
N ILE A 509 7.87 14.63 -9.31
CA ILE A 509 8.13 13.97 -10.60
C ILE A 509 7.26 14.53 -11.75
N GLY A 510 6.07 15.02 -11.43
CA GLY A 510 5.16 15.67 -12.39
C GLY A 510 5.70 16.98 -12.96
N ASP A 511 6.60 17.66 -12.25
CA ASP A 511 7.26 18.88 -12.78
C ASP A 511 8.40 18.53 -13.76
N LYS A 512 8.87 17.28 -13.73
CA LYS A 512 10.04 16.81 -14.50
C LYS A 512 9.64 16.01 -15.75
N LEU A 513 8.43 15.46 -15.79
CA LEU A 513 7.96 14.58 -16.85
C LEU A 513 6.65 15.08 -17.43
N LEU A 514 6.50 14.92 -18.75
CA LEU A 514 5.20 15.06 -19.41
C LEU A 514 4.26 13.95 -18.93
N ASP A 515 2.97 14.26 -18.77
CA ASP A 515 1.95 13.29 -18.30
C ASP A 515 1.97 11.98 -19.09
N SER A 516 2.06 12.06 -20.43
CA SER A 516 2.13 10.87 -21.30
C SER A 516 3.40 10.03 -21.07
N ALA A 517 4.52 10.66 -20.71
CA ALA A 517 5.75 9.95 -20.39
C ALA A 517 5.67 9.30 -18.99
N LEU A 518 5.09 10.01 -18.02
CA LEU A 518 4.86 9.51 -16.67
C LEU A 518 3.89 8.31 -16.70
N GLN A 519 2.78 8.41 -17.42
CA GLN A 519 1.79 7.33 -17.57
C GLN A 519 2.43 6.07 -18.16
N LYS A 520 3.22 6.20 -19.24
CA LYS A 520 3.99 5.07 -19.80
C LYS A 520 4.99 4.48 -18.81
N SER A 521 5.60 5.31 -17.95
CA SER A 521 6.58 4.85 -16.95
C SER A 521 5.90 4.07 -15.84
N VAL A 522 4.80 4.60 -15.30
CA VAL A 522 3.98 3.98 -14.25
C VAL A 522 3.32 2.69 -14.73
N ALA A 523 2.98 2.60 -16.02
CA ALA A 523 2.47 1.39 -16.66
C ALA A 523 3.57 0.38 -17.07
N GLY A 524 4.86 0.71 -16.90
CA GLY A 524 5.97 -0.16 -17.33
C GLY A 524 6.08 -0.36 -18.86
N GLU A 525 5.49 0.53 -19.65
CA GLU A 525 5.39 0.47 -21.11
C GLU A 525 6.57 1.13 -21.83
N GLN A 526 7.60 1.53 -21.10
CA GLN A 526 8.83 2.11 -21.67
C GLN A 526 9.51 1.10 -22.61
N GLU A 527 9.93 1.59 -23.79
CA GLU A 527 10.53 0.77 -24.86
C GLU A 527 11.94 0.24 -24.51
N GLY A 528 12.61 0.83 -23.51
CA GLY A 528 13.94 0.40 -23.05
C GLY A 528 14.29 0.87 -21.64
N LEU A 529 15.34 0.29 -21.07
CA LEU A 529 15.92 0.70 -19.80
C LEU A 529 16.69 2.02 -20.00
N ARG A 530 16.09 3.15 -19.62
CA ARG A 530 16.72 4.48 -19.73
C ARG A 530 17.94 4.62 -18.81
N GLN A 531 17.92 3.95 -17.66
CA GLN A 531 19.03 3.92 -16.69
C GLN A 531 19.61 2.51 -16.64
N ASN A 532 20.45 2.17 -17.63
CA ASN A 532 21.06 0.85 -17.79
C ASN A 532 22.09 0.50 -16.70
N TRP A 533 22.40 1.43 -15.80
CA TRP A 533 23.22 1.22 -14.61
C TRP A 533 22.40 0.83 -13.38
N LEU A 534 21.07 1.06 -13.38
CA LEU A 534 20.21 0.58 -12.29
C LEU A 534 20.00 -0.93 -12.44
N ARG A 535 20.18 -1.65 -11.34
CA ARG A 535 19.86 -3.08 -11.24
C ARG A 535 18.40 -3.28 -10.83
N VAL A 536 17.86 -2.36 -10.04
CA VAL A 536 16.43 -2.30 -9.74
C VAL A 536 15.66 -1.94 -11.01
N GLN A 537 14.62 -2.71 -11.32
CA GLN A 537 13.83 -2.53 -12.53
C GLN A 537 12.44 -2.02 -12.18
N MET A 538 11.96 -1.00 -12.91
CA MET A 538 10.55 -0.60 -12.83
C MET A 538 9.69 -1.70 -13.47
N PRO A 539 8.82 -2.38 -12.72
CA PRO A 539 8.03 -3.47 -13.27
C PRO A 539 6.77 -2.94 -13.95
N LYS A 540 6.08 -3.82 -14.68
CA LYS A 540 4.79 -3.52 -15.32
C LYS A 540 3.64 -3.83 -14.38
N PHE A 541 2.96 -2.80 -13.90
CA PHE A 541 1.73 -2.93 -13.12
C PHE A 541 0.51 -3.08 -14.02
N GLN A 542 -0.50 -3.80 -13.52
CA GLN A 542 -1.82 -3.87 -14.14
C GLN A 542 -2.74 -2.81 -13.50
N HIS A 543 -2.77 -1.64 -14.12
CA HIS A 543 -3.64 -0.53 -13.71
C HIS A 543 -5.05 -0.72 -14.26
N ALA A 544 -6.07 -0.46 -13.43
CA ALA A 544 -7.46 -0.33 -13.86
C ALA A 544 -7.64 0.91 -14.76
N SER A 545 -8.81 1.06 -15.39
CA SER A 545 -9.11 2.28 -16.15
C SER A 545 -9.10 3.54 -15.28
N GLU A 546 -9.57 3.45 -14.04
CA GLU A 546 -9.55 4.58 -13.10
C GLU A 546 -8.15 4.90 -12.56
N ASP A 547 -7.23 3.92 -12.54
CA ASP A 547 -5.86 4.09 -12.06
C ASP A 547 -4.96 4.85 -13.08
N ARG A 548 -5.37 4.91 -14.35
CA ARG A 548 -4.58 5.42 -15.49
C ARG A 548 -4.84 6.88 -15.79
#